data_AF-A0A967D369-F1
#
_entry.id   AF-A0A967D369-F1
#
_cell.length_a   1.000
_cell.length_b   1.000
_cell.length_c   1.000
_cell.angle_alpha   90.00
_cell.angle_beta   90.00
_cell.angle_gamma   90.00
#
_symmetry.space_group_name_H-M   'P 1'
#
loop_
_entity.id
_entity.type
_entity.pdbx_description
1 polymer ?
#
loop_
_entity_poly.entity_id
_entity_poly.type
_entity_poly.pdbx_seq_one_letter_code
_entity_poly.pdbx_strand_id
1 'polypeptide(L)' 'WGIGPEIRGHKDPHWTAAGNSPHTYGHFGQAGTMLWIDPDARTAAVALCTEPFGPWATEAWPRFSADALASAT' A
#
# COMPACT_ATOMS: atom_id res chain seq x y z
N TRP A 1 0.30 -9.93 -10.28
CA TRP A 1 0.85 -10.70 -9.15
C TRP A 1 2.25 -11.13 -9.54
N GLY A 2 3.18 -11.17 -8.59
CA GLY A 2 4.52 -11.72 -8.77
C GLY A 2 4.64 -13.15 -8.22
N ILE A 3 5.83 -13.56 -7.80
CA ILE A 3 6.06 -14.83 -7.09
C ILE A 3 5.77 -14.63 -5.60
N GLY A 4 4.49 -14.48 -5.25
CA GLY A 4 4.05 -14.23 -3.87
C GLY A 4 3.34 -12.87 -3.68
N PRO A 5 4.04 -11.72 -3.82
CA PRO A 5 3.42 -10.42 -3.58
C PRO A 5 2.45 -10.03 -4.69
N GLU A 6 1.44 -9.27 -4.31
CA GLU A 6 0.65 -8.47 -5.22
C GLU A 6 1.56 -7.45 -5.93
N ILE A 7 1.32 -7.23 -7.23
CA ILE A 7 1.86 -6.09 -7.97
C ILE A 7 0.69 -5.15 -8.22
N ARG A 8 0.86 -3.86 -7.92
CA ARG A 8 -0.16 -2.82 -8.05
C ARG A 8 -0.68 -2.72 -9.48
N GLY A 9 0.23 -2.56 -10.45
CA GLY A 9 -0.16 -2.28 -11.83
C GLY A 9 -0.98 -0.98 -11.90
N HIS A 10 -2.17 -1.06 -12.51
CA HIS A 10 -3.07 0.09 -12.68
C HIS A 10 -4.42 -0.12 -11.97
N LYS A 11 -4.43 -0.85 -10.85
CA LYS A 11 -5.66 -1.11 -10.07
C LYS A 11 -6.22 0.18 -9.49
N ASP A 12 -7.53 0.34 -9.63
CA ASP A 12 -8.31 1.44 -9.05
C ASP A 12 -9.77 0.96 -8.84
N PRO A 13 -10.35 1.12 -7.63
CA PRO A 13 -9.70 1.56 -6.39
C PRO A 13 -8.66 0.54 -5.89
N HIS A 14 -7.72 0.98 -5.04
CA HIS A 14 -6.69 0.13 -4.47
C HIS A 14 -6.29 0.52 -3.04
N TRP A 15 -5.64 -0.40 -2.31
CA TRP A 15 -5.25 -0.20 -0.91
C TRP A 15 -3.96 0.63 -0.74
N THR A 16 -3.17 0.79 -1.81
CA THR A 16 -2.03 1.71 -1.86
C THR A 16 -2.48 3.13 -2.25
N ALA A 17 -1.57 4.11 -2.26
CA ALA A 17 -1.89 5.44 -2.78
C ALA A 17 -2.10 5.44 -4.30
N ALA A 18 -2.84 6.44 -4.80
CA ALA A 18 -2.96 6.72 -6.23
C ALA A 18 -1.60 7.08 -6.86
N GLY A 19 -0.71 7.70 -6.09
CA GLY A 19 0.64 8.09 -6.51
C GLY A 19 1.70 6.99 -6.47
N ASN A 20 1.38 5.80 -5.92
CA ASN A 20 2.29 4.66 -6.02
C ASN A 20 2.53 4.30 -7.49
N SER A 21 3.76 3.90 -7.81
CA SER A 21 4.11 3.46 -9.16
C SER A 21 3.39 2.17 -9.55
N PRO A 22 3.17 1.89 -10.84
CA PRO A 22 2.67 0.60 -11.29
C PRO A 22 3.56 -0.60 -10.87
N HIS A 23 4.83 -0.35 -10.58
CA HIS A 23 5.79 -1.34 -10.10
C HIS A 23 5.72 -1.60 -8.59
N THR A 24 4.91 -0.85 -7.84
CA THR A 24 4.71 -1.09 -6.41
C THR A 24 4.26 -2.53 -6.16
N TYR A 25 4.88 -3.20 -5.20
CA TYR A 25 4.56 -4.57 -4.84
C TYR A 25 4.46 -4.74 -3.33
N GLY A 26 3.68 -5.72 -2.88
CA GLY A 26 3.42 -5.92 -1.47
C GLY A 26 2.28 -6.89 -1.20
N HIS A 27 1.66 -6.77 -0.02
CA HIS A 27 0.44 -7.49 0.31
C HIS A 27 -0.25 -6.82 1.49
N PHE A 28 -1.59 -6.92 1.54
CA PHE A 28 -2.37 -6.59 2.73
C PHE A 28 -3.03 -7.86 3.32
N GLY A 29 -3.24 -7.88 4.63
CA GLY A 29 -3.92 -8.96 5.34
C GLY A 29 -5.25 -8.51 5.90
N GLN A 30 -6.24 -9.42 5.91
CA GLN A 30 -7.55 -9.18 6.53
C GLN A 30 -7.45 -8.87 8.04
N ALA A 31 -6.34 -9.19 8.69
CA ALA A 31 -6.05 -8.86 10.08
C ALA A 31 -5.63 -7.38 10.30
N GLY A 32 -5.77 -6.50 9.31
CA GLY A 32 -5.43 -5.08 9.46
C GLY A 32 -3.95 -4.78 9.26
N THR A 33 -3.27 -5.56 8.42
CA THR A 33 -1.85 -5.37 8.12
C THR A 33 -1.64 -5.02 6.66
N MET A 34 -0.66 -4.19 6.36
CA MET A 34 -0.18 -3.99 5.00
C MET A 34 1.32 -3.72 4.96
N LEU A 35 1.95 -4.14 3.87
CA LEU A 35 3.29 -3.75 3.49
C LEU A 35 3.29 -3.49 1.98
N TRP A 36 3.86 -2.37 1.55
CA TRP A 36 4.20 -2.15 0.16
C TRP A 36 5.62 -1.59 0.03
N ILE A 37 6.24 -1.89 -1.11
CA ILE A 37 7.53 -1.36 -1.56
C ILE A 37 7.30 -0.74 -2.93
N ASP A 38 7.65 0.53 -3.08
CA ASP A 38 7.65 1.25 -4.34
C ASP A 38 9.10 1.41 -4.83
N PRO A 39 9.54 0.61 -5.81
CA PRO A 39 10.92 0.66 -6.28
C PRO A 39 11.25 1.96 -7.01
N ASP A 40 10.27 2.60 -7.64
CA ASP A 40 10.46 3.83 -8.41
C ASP A 40 10.64 5.02 -7.46
N ALA A 41 9.82 5.08 -6.39
CA ALA A 41 9.94 6.07 -5.32
C ALA A 41 11.00 5.70 -4.26
N ARG A 42 11.67 4.55 -4.41
CA ARG A 42 12.66 4.00 -3.46
C ARG A 42 12.21 4.02 -2.00
N THR A 43 10.92 3.76 -1.77
CA THR A 43 10.28 3.91 -0.46
C THR A 43 9.43 2.70 -0.16
N ALA A 44 9.20 2.43 1.13
CA ALA A 44 8.30 1.39 1.60
C ALA A 44 7.45 1.94 2.75
N ALA A 45 6.25 1.38 2.92
CA ALA A 45 5.44 1.65 4.09
C ALA A 45 4.85 0.36 4.65
N VAL A 46 4.72 0.34 5.97
CA VAL A 46 4.13 -0.77 6.73
C VAL A 46 3.12 -0.22 7.71
N ALA A 47 1.98 -0.90 7.82
CA ALA A 47 0.99 -0.64 8.86
C ALA A 47 0.60 -1.97 9.51
N LEU A 48 0.63 -1.99 10.85
CA LEU A 48 0.20 -3.12 11.68
C LEU A 48 -0.86 -2.58 12.65
N CYS A 49 -2.11 -2.91 12.41
CA CYS A 49 -3.23 -2.41 13.20
C CYS A 49 -3.87 -3.55 14.01
N THR A 50 -4.65 -3.19 15.02
CA THR A 50 -5.42 -4.13 15.84
C THR A 50 -6.86 -4.31 15.35
N GLU A 51 -7.28 -3.53 14.35
CA GLU A 51 -8.61 -3.59 13.74
C GLU A 51 -8.53 -4.38 12.40
N PRO A 52 -9.42 -5.36 12.15
CA PRO A 52 -9.47 -6.07 10.87
C PRO A 52 -9.72 -5.15 9.67
N PHE A 53 -9.34 -5.59 8.47
CA PHE A 53 -9.60 -4.83 7.24
C PHE A 53 -11.10 -4.55 7.07
N GLY A 54 -11.43 -3.31 6.69
CA GLY A 54 -12.80 -2.86 6.46
C GLY A 54 -12.83 -1.45 5.87
N PRO A 55 -13.98 -0.77 5.90
CA PRO A 55 -14.13 0.57 5.33
C PRO A 55 -13.09 1.59 5.84
N TRP A 56 -12.76 1.54 7.13
CA TRP A 56 -11.73 2.41 7.73
C TRP A 56 -10.37 2.29 7.01
N ALA A 57 -9.98 1.08 6.62
CA ALA A 57 -8.70 0.80 5.97
C ALA A 57 -8.69 1.33 4.53
N THR A 58 -9.82 1.22 3.83
CA THR A 58 -9.97 1.74 2.46
C THR A 58 -9.86 3.26 2.39
N GLU A 59 -10.17 3.96 3.48
CA GLU A 59 -10.00 5.41 3.59
C GLU A 59 -8.62 5.81 4.12
N ALA A 60 -8.12 5.11 5.15
CA ALA A 60 -6.90 5.49 5.86
C ALA A 60 -5.63 5.09 5.11
N TRP A 61 -5.58 3.88 4.53
CA TRP A 61 -4.34 3.34 3.95
C TRP A 61 -3.86 4.08 2.70
N PRO A 62 -4.73 4.48 1.74
CA PRO A 62 -4.28 5.29 0.60
C PRO A 62 -3.75 6.66 1.04
N ARG A 63 -4.35 7.28 2.06
CA ARG A 63 -3.89 8.57 2.63
C ARG A 63 -2.54 8.44 3.32
N PHE A 64 -2.40 7.48 4.23
CA PHE A 64 -1.11 7.17 4.88
C PHE A 64 -0.01 6.85 3.87
N SER A 65 -0.34 6.08 2.83
CA SER A 65 0.61 5.74 1.77
C SER A 65 1.04 6.96 0.95
N ALA A 66 0.12 7.92 0.71
CA ALA A 66 0.46 9.17 0.04
C ALA A 66 1.41 10.04 0.89
N ASP A 67 1.18 10.10 2.19
CA ASP A 67 2.05 10.81 3.13
C ASP A 67 3.45 10.16 3.18
N ALA A 68 3.52 8.83 3.16
CA ALA A 68 4.78 8.10 3.11
C ALA A 68 5.58 8.39 1.82
N LEU A 69 4.90 8.42 0.66
CA LEU A 69 5.52 8.80 -0.61
C LEU A 69 6.01 10.25 -0.61
N ALA A 70 5.22 11.17 -0.06
CA ALA A 70 5.61 12.59 0.04
C ALA A 70 6.79 12.82 1.00
N SER A 71 7.01 11.91 1.96
CA SER A 71 8.10 11.97 2.92
C SER A 71 9.40 11.35 2.40
N ALA A 72 9.36 10.67 1.25
CA ALA A 72 10.54 10.12 0.60
C ALA A 72 11.43 11.26 0.07
N THR A 73 12.70 11.28 0.50
CA THR A 73 13.70 12.28 0.07
C THR A 73 14.55 11.74 -1.07
#